data_AF-A0A2D4LD63-F1
#
_entry.id   AF-A0A2D4LD63-F1
#
_cell.length_a   1.000
_cell.length_b   1.000
_cell.length_c   1.000
_cell.angle_alpha   90.00
_cell.angle_beta   90.00
_cell.angle_gamma   90.00
#
_symmetry.space_group_name_H-M   'P 1'
#
loop_
_entity.id
_entity.type
_entity.pdbx_description
1 polymer ?
#
loop_
_entity_poly.entity_id
_entity_poly.type
_entity_poly.pdbx_seq_one_letter_code
_entity_poly.pdbx_strand_id
1 'polypeptide(L)'
;LELLSAASLFQLDGLQRHCEILCAQTINTESCVHIYKYAKIHNASELASFCEGFFLKHMNSLVQQESFRQLIYGRNSRVQGLDPLQDLQSTLASRLHSVYVTSRV
;
A
#
# COMPACT_ATOMS: atom_id res chain seq x y z
N LEU A 1 -0.54 8.58 11.90
CA LEU A 1 -1.44 7.43 11.61
C LEU A 1 -2.70 7.48 12.49
N GLU A 2 -2.62 7.86 13.77
CA GLU A 2 -3.80 7.97 14.65
C GLU A 2 -4.95 8.84 14.09
N LEU A 3 -4.62 9.97 13.45
CA LEU A 3 -5.63 10.82 12.80
C LEU A 3 -6.35 10.13 11.63
N LEU A 4 -5.62 9.30 10.85
CA LEU A 4 -6.21 8.51 9.77
C LEU A 4 -7.18 7.47 10.34
N SER A 5 -6.83 6.84 11.46
CA SER A 5 -7.70 5.90 12.16
C SER A 5 -8.98 6.58 12.68
N ALA A 6 -8.86 7.74 13.32
CA ALA A 6 -10.01 8.52 13.76
C ALA A 6 -10.90 8.93 12.56
N ALA A 7 -10.30 9.42 11.47
CA ALA A 7 -11.05 9.80 10.27
C ALA A 7 -11.81 8.61 9.67
N SER A 8 -11.20 7.43 9.61
CA SER A 8 -11.83 6.18 9.16
C SER A 8 -12.98 5.76 10.09
N LEU A 9 -12.77 5.79 11.42
CA LEU A 9 -13.77 5.41 12.41
C LEU A 9 -15.02 6.31 12.36
N PHE A 10 -14.82 7.62 12.16
CA PHE A 10 -15.91 8.61 12.06
C PHE A 10 -16.41 8.84 10.63
N GLN A 11 -15.93 8.07 9.64
CA GLN A 11 -16.33 8.16 8.23
C GLN A 11 -16.17 9.57 7.64
N LEU A 12 -15.05 10.23 7.97
CA LEU A 12 -14.72 11.57 7.51
C LEU A 12 -13.88 11.51 6.23
N ASP A 13 -14.51 11.17 5.10
CA ASP A 13 -13.81 10.86 3.83
C ASP A 13 -12.80 11.94 3.39
N GLY A 14 -13.17 13.22 3.50
CA GLY A 14 -12.28 14.32 3.13
C GLY A 14 -11.02 14.40 4.00
N LEU A 15 -11.17 14.17 5.31
CA LEU A 15 -10.05 14.14 6.25
C LEU A 15 -9.22 12.87 6.09
N GLN A 16 -9.87 11.73 5.87
CA GLN A 16 -9.20 10.47 5.57
C GLN A 16 -8.32 10.63 4.33
N ARG A 17 -8.88 11.16 3.24
CA ARG A 17 -8.13 11.41 2.00
C ARG A 17 -6.94 12.35 2.22
N HIS A 18 -7.11 13.40 3.02
CA HIS A 18 -6.02 14.29 3.36
C HIS A 18 -4.90 13.58 4.14
N CYS A 19 -5.26 12.73 5.11
CA CYS A 19 -4.30 11.92 5.85
C CYS A 19 -3.57 10.92 4.95
N GLU A 20 -4.26 10.31 3.98
CA GLU A 20 -3.65 9.42 2.99
C GLU A 20 -2.58 10.13 2.16
N ILE A 21 -2.87 11.35 1.68
CA ILE A 21 -1.90 12.16 0.92
C ILE A 21 -0.65 12.46 1.75
N LEU A 22 -0.82 12.87 3.01
CA LEU A 22 0.32 13.15 3.90
C LEU A 22 1.15 11.88 4.20
N CYS A 23 0.50 10.73 4.38
CA CYS A 23 1.20 9.46 4.56
C CYS A 23 1.99 9.08 3.30
N ALA A 24 1.42 9.26 2.11
CA ALA A 24 2.09 8.99 0.84
C ALA A 24 3.30 9.90 0.60
N GLN A 25 3.30 11.13 1.12
CA GLN A 25 4.43 12.05 1.01
C GLN A 25 5.59 11.72 1.97
N THR A 26 5.29 11.04 3.09
CA THR A 26 6.26 10.76 4.16
C THR A 26 6.80 9.32 4.16
N ILE A 27 6.20 8.45 3.34
CA ILE A 27 6.60 7.05 3.22
C ILE A 27 8.06 6.89 2.76
N ASN A 28 8.73 5.91 3.34
CA ASN A 28 10.10 5.52 2.98
C ASN A 28 10.25 3.99 3.11
N THR A 29 11.43 3.47 2.77
CA THR A 29 11.69 2.02 2.79
C THR A 29 11.53 1.39 4.17
N GLU A 30 11.73 2.13 5.26
CA GLU A 30 11.59 1.60 6.62
C GLU A 30 10.13 1.60 7.09
N SER A 31 9.36 2.62 6.71
CA SER A 31 7.98 2.82 7.17
C SER A 31 6.91 2.18 6.27
N CYS A 32 7.25 1.85 5.01
CA CYS A 32 6.28 1.46 3.99
C CYS A 32 5.44 0.23 4.35
N VAL A 33 6.03 -0.80 4.96
CA VAL A 33 5.30 -2.01 5.38
C VAL A 33 4.28 -1.71 6.47
N HIS A 34 4.65 -0.86 7.44
CA HIS A 34 3.75 -0.46 8.51
C HIS A 34 2.60 0.38 7.96
N ILE A 35 2.89 1.35 7.08
CA ILE A 35 1.89 2.22 6.47
C ILE A 35 0.91 1.40 5.62
N TYR A 36 1.38 0.43 4.83
CA TYR A 36 0.51 -0.45 4.05
C TYR A 36 -0.44 -1.25 4.95
N LYS A 37 0.07 -1.91 5.99
CA LYS A 37 -0.78 -2.67 6.93
C LYS A 37 -1.82 -1.76 7.58
N TYR A 38 -1.42 -0.57 7.99
CA TYR A 38 -2.31 0.42 8.56
C TYR A 38 -3.40 0.85 7.57
N ALA A 39 -3.03 1.12 6.32
CA ALA A 39 -3.97 1.50 5.28
C ALA A 39 -5.02 0.41 5.04
N LYS A 40 -4.60 -0.87 5.00
CA LYS A 40 -5.51 -2.02 4.82
C LYS A 40 -6.48 -2.17 6.00
N ILE A 41 -6.01 -2.01 7.24
CA ILE A 41 -6.88 -2.12 8.44
C ILE A 41 -7.94 -1.01 8.48
N HIS A 42 -7.60 0.19 8.01
CA HIS A 42 -8.48 1.36 8.07
C HIS A 42 -9.23 1.63 6.75
N ASN A 43 -9.25 0.69 5.82
CA ASN A 43 -9.89 0.82 4.50
C ASN A 43 -9.44 2.08 3.73
N ALA A 44 -8.19 2.51 3.90
CA ALA A 44 -7.58 3.60 3.17
C ALA A 44 -7.04 3.07 1.82
N SER A 45 -7.95 2.86 0.88
CA SER A 45 -7.67 2.17 -0.40
C SER A 45 -6.68 2.93 -1.28
N GLU A 46 -6.72 4.26 -1.29
CA GLU A 46 -5.82 5.09 -2.09
C GLU A 46 -4.40 5.00 -1.56
N LEU A 47 -4.22 5.05 -0.23
CA LEU A 47 -2.92 4.88 0.41
C LEU A 47 -2.38 3.46 0.24
N ALA A 48 -3.22 2.43 0.35
CA ALA A 48 -2.81 1.04 0.10
C ALA A 48 -2.30 0.86 -1.34
N SER A 49 -3.06 1.36 -2.32
CA SER A 49 -2.67 1.34 -3.74
C SER A 49 -1.37 2.10 -3.99
N PHE A 50 -1.18 3.23 -3.28
CA PHE A 50 0.09 3.97 -3.34
C PHE A 50 1.26 3.14 -2.79
N CYS A 51 1.07 2.49 -1.64
CA CYS A 51 2.08 1.61 -1.04
C CYS A 51 2.47 0.45 -1.96
N GLU A 52 1.51 -0.18 -2.64
CA GLU A 52 1.77 -1.24 -3.62
C GLU A 52 2.66 -0.74 -4.78
N GLY A 53 2.35 0.45 -5.32
CA GLY A 53 3.20 1.10 -6.32
C GLY A 53 4.61 1.42 -5.80
N PHE A 54 4.71 1.90 -4.55
CA PHE A 54 5.99 2.14 -3.89
C PHE A 54 6.80 0.85 -3.71
N PHE A 55 6.14 -0.24 -3.30
CA PHE A 55 6.75 -1.55 -3.16
C PHE A 55 7.32 -2.04 -4.49
N LEU A 56 6.54 -1.97 -5.58
CA LEU A 56 7.02 -2.36 -6.91
C LEU A 56 8.25 -1.54 -7.33
N LYS A 57 8.22 -0.22 -7.10
CA LYS A 57 9.34 0.68 -7.45
C LYS A 57 10.62 0.37 -6.67
N HIS A 58 10.51 0.03 -5.39
CA HIS A 58 11.66 -0.17 -4.48
C HIS A 58 11.94 -1.65 -4.16
N MET A 59 11.31 -2.57 -4.90
CA MET A 59 11.27 -4.01 -4.56
C MET A 59 12.65 -4.61 -4.33
N ASN A 60 13.65 -4.27 -5.16
CA ASN A 60 15.02 -4.78 -5.03
C ASN A 60 15.66 -4.51 -3.66
N SER A 61 15.35 -3.37 -3.04
CA SER A 61 15.82 -3.04 -1.69
C SER A 61 14.95 -3.71 -0.62
N LEU A 62 13.63 -3.70 -0.82
CA LEU A 62 12.66 -4.22 0.14
C LEU A 62 12.76 -5.73 0.34
N VAL A 63 13.09 -6.52 -0.68
CA VAL A 63 13.23 -7.98 -0.54
C VAL A 63 14.32 -8.40 0.43
N GLN A 64 15.28 -7.52 0.75
CA GLN A 64 16.31 -7.77 1.76
C GLN A 64 15.85 -7.43 3.18
N GLN A 65 14.77 -6.66 3.33
CA GLN A 65 14.24 -6.26 4.63
C GLN A 65 13.36 -7.35 5.23
N GLU A 66 13.60 -7.68 6.49
CA GLU A 66 12.83 -8.70 7.20
C GLU A 66 11.34 -8.33 7.30
N SER A 67 11.01 -7.07 7.57
CA SER A 67 9.63 -6.59 7.66
C SER A 67 8.82 -6.87 6.39
N PHE A 68 9.43 -6.64 5.22
CA PHE A 68 8.80 -6.90 3.92
C PHE A 68 8.73 -8.40 3.62
N ARG A 69 9.78 -9.17 3.95
CA ARG A 69 9.75 -10.65 3.82
C ARG A 69 8.65 -11.27 4.69
N GLN A 70 8.47 -10.78 5.92
CA GLN A 70 7.38 -11.20 6.79
C GLN A 70 6.01 -10.78 6.25
N LEU A 71 5.91 -9.62 5.57
CA LEU A 71 4.69 -9.22 4.89
C LEU A 71 4.32 -10.22 3.78
N ILE A 72 5.27 -10.57 2.92
CA ILE A 72 5.06 -11.44 1.75
C ILE A 72 4.87 -12.92 2.14
N TYR A 73 5.74 -13.44 3.00
CA TYR A 73 5.83 -14.87 3.31
C TYR A 73 5.26 -15.25 4.69
N GLY A 74 5.05 -14.28 5.57
CA GLY A 74 4.63 -14.52 6.94
C GLY A 74 3.19 -15.01 7.04
N ARG A 75 2.95 -16.02 7.90
CA ARG A 75 1.60 -16.52 8.21
C ARG A 75 0.68 -15.44 8.75
N ASN A 76 1.22 -14.47 9.49
CA ASN A 76 0.45 -13.39 10.12
C ASN A 76 -0.28 -12.50 9.11
N SER A 77 0.30 -12.26 7.93
CA SER A 77 -0.34 -11.45 6.89
C SER A 77 -1.65 -12.09 6.41
N ARG A 78 -1.65 -13.41 6.20
CA ARG A 78 -2.83 -14.17 5.79
C ARG A 78 -3.92 -14.19 6.86
N VAL A 79 -3.53 -14.30 8.13
CA VAL A 79 -4.46 -14.25 9.26
C VAL A 79 -5.13 -12.87 9.36
N GLN A 80 -4.42 -11.80 8.98
CA GLN A 80 -4.96 -10.44 8.91
C GLN A 80 -5.74 -10.16 7.61
N GLY A 81 -6.00 -11.17 6.79
CA GLY A 81 -6.71 -11.00 5.50
C GLY A 81 -5.92 -10.22 4.46
N LEU A 82 -4.61 -10.04 4.66
CA LEU A 82 -3.74 -9.38 3.69
C LEU A 82 -3.31 -10.39 2.63
N ASP A 83 -3.38 -9.99 1.36
CA ASP A 83 -2.78 -10.71 0.24
C ASP A 83 -1.88 -9.78 -0.59
N PRO A 84 -0.69 -9.42 -0.06
CA PRO A 84 0.19 -8.46 -0.69
C PRO A 84 0.68 -8.91 -2.07
N LEU A 85 0.78 -10.22 -2.31
CA LEU A 85 1.21 -10.74 -3.60
C LEU A 85 0.14 -10.53 -4.67
N GLN A 86 -1.13 -10.82 -4.33
CA GLN A 86 -2.24 -10.58 -5.23
C GLN A 86 -2.46 -9.08 -5.48
N ASP A 87 -2.33 -8.26 -4.43
CA ASP A 87 -2.37 -6.80 -4.54
C ASP A 87 -1.29 -6.31 -5.52
N LEU A 88 -0.01 -6.67 -5.29
CA LEU A 88 1.11 -6.30 -6.16
C LEU A 88 0.94 -6.76 -7.61
N GLN A 89 0.46 -8.00 -7.81
CA GLN A 89 0.18 -8.53 -9.14
C GLN A 89 -0.88 -7.67 -9.86
N SER A 90 -1.95 -7.30 -9.16
CA SER A 90 -3.04 -6.48 -9.69
C SER A 90 -2.54 -5.07 -10.04
N THR A 91 -1.76 -4.45 -9.16
CA THR A 91 -1.15 -3.13 -9.40
C THR A 91 -0.22 -3.18 -10.62
N LEU A 92 0.62 -4.20 -10.74
CA LEU A 92 1.55 -4.37 -11.85
C LEU A 92 0.81 -4.58 -13.18
N ALA A 93 -0.20 -5.46 -13.20
CA ALA A 93 -1.01 -5.73 -14.38
C ALA A 93 -1.72 -4.46 -14.87
N SER A 94 -2.32 -3.69 -13.95
CA SER A 94 -2.97 -2.41 -14.27
C SER A 94 -1.99 -1.40 -14.88
N ARG A 95 -0.79 -1.26 -14.30
CA ARG A 95 0.26 -0.37 -14.83
C ARG A 95 0.73 -0.78 -16.22
N LEU A 96 0.98 -2.06 -16.45
CA LEU A 96 1.38 -2.58 -17.77
C LEU A 96 0.29 -2.35 -18.82
N HIS A 97 -0.97 -2.59 -18.47
CA HIS A 97 -2.09 -2.34 -19.37
C HIS A 97 -2.21 -0.85 -19.73
N SER A 98 -2.07 0.04 -18.75
CA SER A 98 -2.06 1.49 -18.98
C SER A 98 -0.95 1.91 -19.94
N VAL A 99 0.28 1.43 -19.76
CA VAL A 99 1.41 1.71 -20.66
C VAL A 99 1.12 1.20 -22.07
N TYR A 100 0.62 -0.03 -22.20
CA TYR A 100 0.28 -0.63 -23.49
C TYR A 100 -0.80 0.15 -24.24
N VAL A 101 -1.87 0.57 -23.56
CA VAL A 101 -2.93 1.39 -24.15
C VAL A 101 -2.38 2.74 -24.61
N THR A 102 -1.63 3.45 -23.77
CA THR A 102 -1.05 4.75 -24.13
C THR A 102 -0.06 4.68 -25.29
N SER A 103 0.56 3.52 -25.55
CA SER A 103 1.49 3.34 -26.67
C SER A 103 0.79 3.09 -28.01
N ARG A 104 -0.54 2.86 -28.00
CA ARG A 104 -1.35 2.53 -29.19
C ARG A 104 -2.27 3.68 -29.64
N VAL A 105 -2.34 4.76 -28.86
CA VAL A 105 -3.05 6.01 -29.18
C VAL A 105 -2.03 6.99 -29.75
#